data_AF-A0A1E1WTK0-F1
#
_entry.id   AF-A0A1E1WTK0-F1
#
_cell.length_a   1.000
_cell.length_b   1.000
_cell.length_c   1.000
_cell.angle_alpha   90.00
_cell.angle_beta   90.00
_cell.angle_gamma   90.00
#
_symmetry.space_group_name_H-M   'P 1'
#
loop_
_entity.id
_entity.type
_entity.pdbx_description
1 polymer ?
#
loop_
_entity_poly.entity_id
_entity_poly.type
_entity_poly.pdbx_seq_one_letter_code
_entity_poly.pdbx_strand_id
1 'polypeptide(L)'
;EGEASGGEGSEGEITAVQLLAARRDRLAHDKLRIGALCSSLLESPEKKLKNLYPILYLMEERLKDDTLNLCSVRKLATLSACEVFRDILPEYSIRHQDYSNVKLKKDTLALYKYEKELLEFYKRYLQRLEKSATLLRQKKGDTRKLEDATLSLSLVSLRCMCSMLVSRPHFNYATNIAQSVVPFLACRDQRARDIVTESCTQVFAEDNKGDITLTIVRLINQLVKRRGERLHPSALDCLLTLKIRDVDMDAETDIKHKKRQDEKHKKRIVNLSKKEKKRAKKLKEVERELMETQAQESEAARRKQLTEVTRTVFHIYFRLLKTAPGSKLLAAALNGLAKFTHVINLEYYSDLVGILRQLLVSESVGAREKL
;
A
#
# COMPACT_ATOMS: atom_id res chain seq x y z
N GLU A 1 -11.76 -71.99 -35.99
CA GLU A 1 -10.37 -71.52 -35.78
C GLU A 1 -10.22 -70.29 -36.65
N GLY A 2 -10.26 -69.05 -36.18
CA GLY A 2 -9.61 -68.47 -35.01
C GLY A 2 -8.76 -67.31 -35.53
N GLU A 3 -9.38 -66.28 -36.12
CA GLU A 3 -8.67 -65.08 -36.57
C GLU A 3 -8.43 -64.15 -35.38
N ALA A 4 -7.16 -63.85 -35.17
CA ALA A 4 -6.60 -63.12 -34.05
C ALA A 4 -7.09 -61.66 -34.01
N SER A 5 -7.71 -61.29 -32.90
CA SER A 5 -8.02 -59.92 -32.52
C SER A 5 -6.74 -59.16 -32.15
N GLY A 6 -6.19 -58.42 -33.11
CA GLY A 6 -5.22 -57.35 -32.84
C GLY A 6 -5.96 -56.10 -32.37
N GLY A 7 -6.26 -56.03 -31.07
CA GLY A 7 -6.74 -54.82 -30.41
C GLY A 7 -5.58 -53.92 -30.00
N GLU A 8 -4.97 -53.22 -30.95
CA GLU A 8 -4.11 -52.08 -30.64
C GLU A 8 -5.02 -50.87 -30.39
N GLY A 9 -5.07 -50.44 -29.13
CA GLY A 9 -5.81 -49.26 -28.71
C GLY A 9 -5.25 -48.01 -29.38
N SER A 10 -6.07 -47.38 -30.23
CA SER A 10 -5.80 -46.04 -30.72
C SER A 10 -5.89 -45.06 -29.54
N GLU A 11 -4.74 -44.61 -29.03
CA GLU A 11 -4.66 -43.38 -28.26
C GLU A 11 -5.20 -42.25 -29.15
N GLY A 12 -6.46 -41.87 -28.95
CA GLY A 12 -7.14 -40.88 -29.78
C GLY A 12 -6.40 -39.55 -29.74
N GLU A 13 -5.92 -39.09 -30.89
CA GLU A 13 -5.32 -37.79 -31.07
C GLU A 13 -6.29 -36.70 -30.61
N ILE A 14 -6.02 -36.12 -29.44
CA ILE A 14 -6.87 -35.07 -28.87
C ILE A 14 -6.78 -33.86 -29.81
N THR A 15 -7.89 -33.55 -30.48
CA THR A 15 -7.91 -32.46 -31.45
C THR A 15 -7.76 -31.11 -30.75
N ALA A 16 -7.08 -30.14 -31.37
CA ALA A 16 -6.88 -28.79 -30.81
C ALA A 16 -8.20 -28.11 -30.36
N VAL A 17 -9.31 -28.41 -31.03
CA VAL A 17 -10.65 -27.92 -30.68
C VAL A 17 -11.15 -28.53 -29.36
N GLN A 18 -10.92 -29.82 -29.12
CA GLN A 18 -11.30 -30.49 -27.87
C GLN A 18 -10.47 -29.96 -26.69
N LEU A 19 -9.18 -29.68 -26.90
CA LEU A 19 -8.33 -29.04 -25.88
C LEU A 19 -8.80 -27.62 -25.52
N LEU A 20 -9.22 -26.83 -26.51
CA LEU A 20 -9.75 -25.48 -26.28
C LEU A 20 -11.11 -25.51 -25.56
N ALA A 21 -11.98 -26.45 -25.91
CA ALA A 21 -13.26 -26.66 -25.22
C ALA A 21 -13.04 -27.06 -23.76
N ALA A 22 -12.21 -28.08 -23.50
CA ALA A 22 -11.87 -28.52 -22.15
C ALA A 22 -11.25 -27.38 -21.30
N ARG A 23 -10.41 -26.54 -21.92
CA ARG A 23 -9.85 -25.34 -21.27
C ARG A 23 -10.94 -24.34 -20.89
N ARG A 24 -11.91 -24.10 -21.77
CA ARG A 24 -13.02 -23.17 -21.53
C ARG A 24 -13.94 -23.68 -20.41
N ASP A 25 -14.24 -24.97 -20.41
CA ASP A 25 -15.09 -25.59 -19.40
C ASP A 25 -14.43 -25.57 -18.02
N ARG A 26 -13.12 -25.86 -17.96
CA ARG A 26 -12.33 -25.70 -16.72
C ARG A 26 -12.35 -24.26 -16.21
N LEU A 27 -12.17 -23.27 -17.09
CA LEU A 27 -12.24 -21.87 -16.71
C LEU A 27 -13.62 -21.48 -16.17
N ALA A 28 -14.70 -21.97 -16.79
CA ALA A 28 -16.06 -21.72 -16.34
C ALA A 28 -16.32 -22.36 -14.97
N HIS A 29 -15.90 -23.61 -14.79
CA HIS A 29 -16.01 -24.33 -13.52
C HIS A 29 -15.26 -23.62 -12.40
N ASP A 30 -13.98 -23.28 -12.61
CA ASP A 30 -13.16 -22.59 -11.61
C ASP A 30 -13.70 -21.19 -11.30
N LYS A 31 -14.24 -20.48 -12.29
CA LYS A 31 -14.90 -19.17 -12.07
C LYS A 31 -16.13 -19.31 -11.18
N LEU A 32 -17.00 -20.29 -11.43
CA LEU A 32 -18.17 -20.56 -10.59
C LEU A 32 -17.76 -20.98 -9.18
N ARG A 33 -16.72 -21.82 -9.07
CA ARG A 33 -16.16 -22.25 -7.79
C ARG A 33 -15.63 -21.07 -6.97
N ILE A 34 -14.84 -20.18 -7.57
CA ILE A 34 -14.33 -18.97 -6.90
C ILE A 34 -15.51 -18.10 -6.44
N GLY A 35 -16.49 -17.87 -7.32
CA GLY A 35 -17.69 -17.10 -6.99
C GLY A 35 -18.44 -17.68 -5.80
N ALA A 36 -18.73 -18.98 -5.80
CA ALA A 36 -19.42 -19.66 -4.71
C ALA A 36 -18.64 -19.58 -3.38
N LEU A 37 -17.31 -19.74 -3.42
CA LEU A 37 -16.45 -19.62 -2.24
C LEU A 37 -16.44 -18.19 -1.67
N CYS A 38 -16.33 -17.17 -2.53
CA CYS A 38 -16.35 -15.76 -2.14
C CYS A 38 -17.72 -15.35 -1.57
N SER A 39 -18.83 -15.69 -2.24
CA SER A 39 -20.19 -15.40 -1.75
C SER A 39 -20.43 -16.07 -0.40
N SER A 40 -20.11 -17.36 -0.29
CA SER A 40 -20.26 -18.10 0.96
C SER A 40 -19.41 -17.51 2.08
N LEU A 41 -18.22 -16.97 1.78
CA LEU A 41 -17.35 -16.34 2.77
C LEU A 41 -17.91 -14.99 3.26
N LEU A 42 -18.45 -14.17 2.36
CA LEU A 42 -19.06 -12.87 2.70
C LEU A 42 -20.33 -13.03 3.56
N GLU A 43 -21.11 -14.09 3.36
CA GLU A 43 -22.29 -14.38 4.20
C GLU A 43 -21.96 -14.62 5.68
N SER A 44 -20.80 -15.22 5.98
CA SER A 44 -20.42 -15.60 7.35
C SER A 44 -18.90 -15.71 7.50
N PRO A 45 -18.20 -14.57 7.61
CA PRO A 45 -16.74 -14.56 7.61
C PRO A 45 -16.14 -15.32 8.79
N GLU A 46 -16.78 -15.26 9.98
CA GLU A 46 -16.28 -15.90 11.21
C GLU A 46 -16.21 -17.43 11.14
N LYS A 47 -17.16 -18.08 10.46
CA LYS A 47 -17.26 -19.55 10.40
C LYS A 47 -16.60 -20.12 9.15
N LYS A 48 -16.58 -19.36 8.06
CA LYS A 48 -16.20 -19.83 6.74
C LYS A 48 -14.85 -19.30 6.26
N LEU A 49 -14.06 -18.68 7.14
CA LEU A 49 -12.72 -18.14 6.83
C LEU A 49 -11.79 -19.16 6.14
N LYS A 50 -11.95 -20.46 6.44
CA LYS A 50 -11.20 -21.55 5.80
C LYS A 50 -11.41 -21.64 4.29
N ASN A 51 -12.47 -21.06 3.73
CA ASN A 51 -12.70 -20.96 2.28
C ASN A 51 -11.62 -20.12 1.58
N LEU A 52 -10.87 -19.29 2.31
CA LEU A 52 -9.69 -18.61 1.77
C LEU A 52 -8.57 -19.58 1.38
N TYR A 53 -8.46 -20.77 2.02
CA TYR A 53 -7.43 -21.75 1.63
C TYR A 53 -7.56 -22.18 0.16
N PRO A 54 -8.72 -22.67 -0.32
CA PRO A 54 -8.93 -22.96 -1.74
C PRO A 54 -8.67 -21.77 -2.66
N ILE A 55 -9.14 -20.56 -2.30
CA ILE A 55 -8.97 -19.37 -3.14
C ILE A 55 -7.49 -19.02 -3.29
N LEU A 56 -6.75 -18.98 -2.17
CA LEU A 56 -5.32 -18.72 -2.21
C LEU A 56 -4.62 -19.81 -3.02
N TYR A 57 -4.96 -21.07 -2.80
CA TYR A 57 -4.39 -22.20 -3.53
C TYR A 57 -4.56 -22.07 -5.06
N LEU A 58 -5.72 -21.58 -5.53
CA LEU A 58 -5.96 -21.28 -6.96
C LEU A 58 -5.10 -20.11 -7.51
N MET A 59 -4.38 -19.37 -6.66
CA MET A 59 -3.39 -18.37 -7.10
C MET A 59 -2.02 -18.99 -7.38
N GLU A 60 -1.75 -20.22 -6.91
CA GLU A 60 -0.47 -20.89 -7.11
C GLU A 60 -0.27 -21.28 -8.57
N GLU A 61 1.00 -21.39 -8.96
CA GLU A 61 1.41 -21.69 -10.33
C GLU A 61 1.21 -23.16 -10.68
N ARG A 62 1.38 -24.05 -9.70
CA ARG A 62 1.19 -25.49 -9.85
C ARG A 62 0.12 -25.99 -8.88
N LEU A 63 -0.73 -26.89 -9.36
CA LEU A 63 -1.67 -27.61 -8.52
C LEU A 63 -0.96 -28.82 -7.85
N LYS A 64 -1.70 -29.55 -7.01
CA LYS A 64 -1.23 -30.70 -6.23
C LYS A 64 -0.81 -31.85 -7.15
N ASP A 65 -1.42 -31.90 -8.32
CA ASP A 65 -1.14 -32.89 -9.37
C ASP A 65 0.01 -32.44 -10.29
N ASP A 66 0.84 -31.48 -9.86
CA ASP A 66 1.92 -30.81 -10.61
C ASP A 66 1.50 -30.14 -11.93
N THR A 67 0.19 -30.08 -12.21
CA THR A 67 -0.35 -29.42 -13.40
C THR A 67 -0.24 -27.90 -13.30
N LEU A 68 0.13 -27.25 -14.42
CA LEU A 68 0.19 -25.79 -14.50
C LEU A 68 -1.22 -25.20 -14.40
N ASN A 69 -1.36 -24.25 -13.49
CA ASN A 69 -2.60 -23.52 -13.32
C ASN A 69 -2.78 -22.49 -14.44
N LEU A 70 -4.00 -22.34 -14.93
CA LEU A 70 -4.32 -21.37 -15.96
C LEU A 70 -4.11 -19.96 -15.41
N CYS A 71 -3.33 -19.13 -16.11
CA CYS A 71 -3.09 -17.75 -15.73
C CYS A 71 -4.40 -16.95 -15.52
N SER A 72 -5.43 -17.22 -16.33
CA SER A 72 -6.76 -16.60 -16.15
C SER A 72 -7.41 -16.96 -14.82
N VAL A 73 -7.31 -18.21 -14.35
CA VAL A 73 -7.84 -18.63 -13.03
C VAL A 73 -7.07 -17.93 -11.92
N ARG A 74 -5.73 -17.88 -12.02
CA ARG A 74 -4.88 -17.18 -11.05
C ARG A 74 -5.25 -15.70 -10.93
N LYS A 75 -5.49 -15.02 -12.06
CA LYS A 75 -5.95 -13.62 -12.10
C LYS A 75 -7.32 -13.46 -11.43
N LEU A 76 -8.28 -14.32 -11.78
CA LEU A 76 -9.62 -14.28 -11.20
C LEU A 76 -9.58 -14.51 -9.68
N ALA A 77 -8.81 -15.50 -9.22
CA ALA A 77 -8.62 -15.76 -7.79
C ALA A 77 -7.96 -14.58 -7.08
N THR A 78 -6.93 -13.97 -7.70
CA THR A 78 -6.23 -12.81 -7.15
C THR A 78 -7.15 -11.60 -6.99
N LEU A 79 -7.95 -11.28 -8.02
CA LEU A 79 -8.90 -10.17 -7.96
C LEU A 79 -10.02 -10.44 -6.96
N SER A 80 -10.61 -11.64 -7.00
CA SER A 80 -11.72 -11.99 -6.10
C SER A 80 -11.29 -11.99 -4.63
N ALA A 81 -10.07 -12.49 -4.34
CA ALA A 81 -9.50 -12.41 -2.99
C ALA A 81 -9.30 -10.97 -2.54
N CYS A 82 -8.85 -10.07 -3.43
CA CYS A 82 -8.68 -8.65 -3.14
C CYS A 82 -10.00 -8.01 -2.67
N GLU A 83 -11.08 -8.23 -3.42
CA GLU A 83 -12.41 -7.67 -3.09
C GLU A 83 -12.92 -8.22 -1.76
N VAL A 84 -12.80 -9.53 -1.55
CA VAL A 84 -13.16 -10.18 -0.28
C VAL A 84 -12.38 -9.59 0.91
N PHE A 85 -11.07 -9.40 0.77
CA PHE A 85 -10.27 -8.79 1.85
C PHE A 85 -10.69 -7.34 2.09
N ARG A 86 -11.00 -6.56 1.05
CA ARG A 86 -11.47 -5.18 1.23
C ARG A 86 -12.73 -5.10 2.10
N ASP A 87 -13.63 -6.04 1.93
CA ASP A 87 -14.92 -6.07 2.64
C ASP A 87 -14.80 -6.65 4.05
N ILE A 88 -13.91 -7.65 4.26
CA ILE A 88 -13.76 -8.33 5.56
C ILE A 88 -12.77 -7.63 6.50
N LEU A 89 -11.78 -6.90 5.97
CA LEU A 89 -10.74 -6.29 6.80
C LEU A 89 -11.31 -5.14 7.65
N PRO A 90 -11.07 -5.15 8.98
CA PRO A 90 -11.51 -4.08 9.85
C PRO A 90 -10.70 -2.80 9.63
N GLU A 91 -11.23 -1.68 10.11
CA GLU A 91 -10.57 -0.37 10.00
C GLU A 91 -9.45 -0.18 11.04
N TYR A 92 -9.47 -0.98 12.10
CA TYR A 92 -8.50 -0.92 13.19
C TYR A 92 -7.35 -1.91 12.96
N SER A 93 -6.16 -1.55 13.45
CA SER A 93 -5.03 -2.47 13.48
C SER A 93 -5.24 -3.54 14.55
N ILE A 94 -5.18 -4.80 14.15
CA ILE A 94 -5.26 -5.96 15.06
C ILE A 94 -3.94 -6.03 15.84
N ARG A 95 -4.02 -5.95 17.17
CA ARG A 95 -2.86 -6.06 18.06
C ARG A 95 -2.61 -7.52 18.40
N HIS A 96 -1.39 -7.98 18.23
CA HIS A 96 -0.97 -9.32 18.66
C HIS A 96 -0.73 -9.27 20.17
N GLN A 97 -1.75 -9.56 20.98
CA GLN A 97 -1.58 -9.84 22.40
C GLN A 97 -1.68 -11.36 22.61
N ASP A 98 -0.61 -11.96 23.09
CA ASP A 98 -0.58 -13.39 23.40
C ASP A 98 -1.36 -13.66 24.69
N TYR A 99 -2.65 -13.93 24.56
CA TYR A 99 -3.51 -14.33 25.69
C TYR A 99 -3.33 -15.79 26.11
N SER A 100 -2.25 -16.45 25.71
CA SER A 100 -1.97 -17.87 25.97
C SER A 100 -2.08 -18.25 27.45
N ASN A 101 -1.82 -17.29 28.35
CA ASN A 101 -1.82 -17.48 29.80
C ASN A 101 -3.07 -16.91 30.52
N VAL A 102 -4.04 -16.36 29.79
CA VAL A 102 -5.22 -15.69 30.37
C VAL A 102 -6.51 -16.40 29.95
N LYS A 103 -7.35 -16.75 30.93
CA LYS A 103 -8.68 -17.32 30.67
C LYS A 103 -9.60 -16.24 30.10
N LEU A 104 -9.79 -16.25 28.78
CA LEU A 104 -10.73 -15.38 28.09
C LEU A 104 -12.15 -15.96 28.13
N LYS A 105 -13.16 -15.08 28.03
CA LYS A 105 -14.55 -15.49 27.79
C LYS A 105 -14.67 -16.15 26.41
N LYS A 106 -15.64 -17.05 26.25
CA LYS A 106 -15.85 -17.83 25.01
C LYS A 106 -15.90 -16.96 23.75
N ASP A 107 -16.63 -15.85 23.81
CA ASP A 107 -16.82 -14.96 22.65
C ASP A 107 -15.54 -14.17 22.34
N THR A 108 -14.83 -13.67 23.37
CA THR A 108 -13.54 -12.99 23.20
C THR A 108 -12.47 -13.93 22.63
N LEU A 109 -12.48 -15.20 23.05
CA LEU A 109 -11.58 -16.22 22.52
C LEU A 109 -11.89 -16.55 21.05
N ALA A 110 -13.17 -16.62 20.68
CA ALA A 110 -13.58 -16.84 19.30
C ALA A 110 -13.15 -15.69 18.38
N LEU A 111 -13.38 -14.44 18.79
CA LEU A 111 -12.94 -13.26 18.06
C LEU A 111 -11.41 -13.23 17.90
N TYR A 112 -10.67 -13.49 18.98
CA TYR A 112 -9.22 -13.54 18.94
C TYR A 112 -8.68 -14.61 17.96
N LYS A 113 -9.27 -15.81 17.96
CA LYS A 113 -8.90 -16.87 17.02
C LYS A 113 -9.18 -16.46 15.58
N TYR A 114 -10.35 -15.86 15.35
CA TYR A 114 -10.73 -15.35 14.04
C TYR A 114 -9.77 -14.27 13.54
N GLU A 115 -9.46 -13.26 14.35
CA GLU A 115 -8.53 -12.18 14.00
C GLU A 115 -7.11 -12.72 13.70
N LYS A 116 -6.63 -13.68 14.49
CA LYS A 116 -5.34 -14.34 14.27
C LYS A 116 -5.32 -15.11 12.94
N GLU A 117 -6.36 -15.89 12.65
CA GLU A 117 -6.46 -16.61 11.38
C GLU A 117 -6.58 -15.63 10.20
N LEU A 118 -7.35 -14.55 10.33
CA LEU A 118 -7.51 -13.54 9.29
C LEU A 118 -6.18 -12.89 8.92
N LEU A 119 -5.37 -12.52 9.93
CA LEU A 119 -4.03 -11.97 9.72
C LEU A 119 -3.09 -12.97 9.05
N GLU A 120 -3.14 -14.25 9.44
CA GLU A 120 -2.35 -15.32 8.82
C GLU A 120 -2.70 -15.46 7.32
N PHE A 121 -3.98 -15.50 6.97
CA PHE A 121 -4.43 -15.54 5.58
C PHE A 121 -4.04 -14.30 4.80
N TYR A 122 -4.22 -13.12 5.41
CA TYR A 122 -3.86 -11.85 4.79
C TYR A 122 -2.35 -11.78 4.51
N LYS A 123 -1.51 -12.20 5.47
CA LYS A 123 -0.05 -12.30 5.28
C LYS A 123 0.30 -13.23 4.12
N ARG A 124 -0.31 -14.42 4.05
CA ARG A 124 -0.08 -15.39 2.96
C ARG A 124 -0.51 -14.83 1.60
N TYR A 125 -1.63 -14.12 1.57
CA TYR A 125 -2.11 -13.43 0.37
C TYR A 125 -1.11 -12.37 -0.11
N LEU A 126 -0.65 -11.48 0.78
CA LEU A 126 0.34 -10.46 0.46
C LEU A 126 1.66 -11.04 -0.05
N GLN A 127 2.14 -12.13 0.56
CA GLN A 127 3.35 -12.83 0.11
C GLN A 127 3.20 -13.39 -1.31
N ARG A 128 2.01 -13.89 -1.69
CA ARG A 128 1.73 -14.40 -3.04
C ARG A 128 1.67 -13.26 -4.07
N LEU A 129 1.08 -12.12 -3.69
CA LEU A 129 1.09 -10.91 -4.51
C LEU A 129 2.51 -10.40 -4.73
N GLU A 130 3.31 -10.32 -3.67
CA GLU A 130 4.71 -9.88 -3.75
C GLU A 130 5.55 -10.81 -4.63
N LYS A 131 5.42 -12.13 -4.48
CA LYS A 131 6.09 -13.10 -5.35
C LYS A 131 5.74 -12.90 -6.82
N SER A 132 4.48 -12.62 -7.12
CA SER A 132 4.02 -12.38 -8.50
C SER A 132 4.47 -11.02 -9.02
N ALA A 133 4.40 -9.97 -8.21
CA ALA A 133 4.78 -8.61 -8.58
C ALA A 133 6.29 -8.47 -8.79
N THR A 134 7.12 -9.09 -7.95
CA THR A 134 8.60 -9.02 -8.05
C THR A 134 9.15 -9.51 -9.39
N LEU A 135 8.39 -10.31 -10.15
CA LEU A 135 8.73 -10.70 -11.53
C LEU A 135 8.83 -9.50 -12.49
N LEU A 136 8.11 -8.40 -12.23
CA LEU A 136 8.23 -7.16 -13.02
C LEU A 136 9.54 -6.41 -12.73
N ARG A 137 10.22 -6.71 -11.62
CA ARG A 137 11.49 -6.09 -11.27
C ARG A 137 12.63 -6.87 -11.90
N GLN A 138 13.01 -6.47 -13.10
CA GLN A 138 14.26 -6.96 -13.71
C GLN A 138 15.46 -6.58 -12.84
N LYS A 139 16.22 -7.58 -12.37
CA LYS A 139 17.50 -7.35 -11.72
C LYS A 139 18.53 -6.90 -12.76
N LYS A 140 19.60 -6.24 -12.30
CA LYS A 140 20.68 -5.77 -13.18
C LYS A 140 21.33 -7.01 -13.84
N GLY A 141 21.20 -7.14 -15.16
CA GLY A 141 21.67 -8.32 -15.92
C GLY A 141 20.58 -9.35 -16.27
N ASP A 142 19.32 -9.12 -15.92
CA ASP A 142 18.22 -10.01 -16.27
C ASP A 142 17.66 -9.69 -17.67
N THR A 143 17.99 -10.54 -18.64
CA THR A 143 17.57 -10.43 -20.06
C THR A 143 16.30 -11.23 -20.35
N ARG A 144 15.61 -11.75 -19.32
CA ARG A 144 14.40 -12.55 -19.50
C ARG A 144 13.29 -11.71 -20.13
N LYS A 145 12.83 -12.14 -21.31
CA LYS A 145 11.53 -11.72 -21.85
C LYS A 145 10.47 -12.44 -21.03
N LEU A 146 9.69 -11.67 -20.27
CA LEU A 146 8.55 -12.21 -19.54
C LEU A 146 7.45 -12.55 -20.54
N GLU A 147 6.82 -13.71 -20.40
CA GLU A 147 5.62 -14.04 -21.17
C GLU A 147 4.50 -13.03 -20.86
N ASP A 148 3.73 -12.64 -21.87
CA ASP A 148 2.63 -11.67 -21.73
C ASP A 148 1.60 -12.08 -20.67
N ALA A 149 1.35 -13.39 -20.54
CA ALA A 149 0.47 -13.95 -19.53
C ALA A 149 0.99 -13.68 -18.11
N THR A 150 2.30 -13.84 -17.89
CA THR A 150 2.95 -13.62 -16.59
C THR A 150 3.03 -12.13 -16.29
N LEU A 151 3.38 -11.30 -17.27
CA LEU A 151 3.41 -9.84 -17.13
C LEU A 151 2.04 -9.30 -16.72
N SER A 152 0.98 -9.73 -17.40
CA SER A 152 -0.37 -9.31 -17.08
C SER A 152 -0.87 -9.82 -15.73
N LEU A 153 -0.42 -11.00 -15.26
CA LEU A 153 -0.70 -11.45 -13.89
C LEU A 153 0.01 -10.56 -12.86
N SER A 154 1.29 -10.26 -13.07
CA SER A 154 2.06 -9.42 -12.16
C SER A 154 1.51 -8.00 -12.07
N LEU A 155 1.04 -7.42 -13.19
CA LEU A 155 0.35 -6.11 -13.18
C LEU A 155 -0.95 -6.16 -12.38
N VAL A 156 -1.73 -7.24 -12.51
CA VAL A 156 -2.94 -7.44 -11.70
C VAL A 156 -2.57 -7.56 -10.22
N SER A 157 -1.52 -8.32 -9.87
CA SER A 157 -1.06 -8.44 -8.48
C SER A 157 -0.62 -7.09 -7.90
N LEU A 158 0.10 -6.28 -8.69
CA LEU A 158 0.51 -4.94 -8.29
C LEU A 158 -0.70 -4.03 -8.06
N ARG A 159 -1.69 -4.07 -8.95
CA ARG A 159 -2.95 -3.32 -8.79
C ARG A 159 -3.71 -3.74 -7.53
N CYS A 160 -3.77 -5.03 -7.21
CA CYS A 160 -4.37 -5.51 -5.96
C CYS A 160 -3.64 -4.96 -4.73
N MET A 161 -2.30 -5.00 -4.70
CA MET A 161 -1.53 -4.43 -3.59
C MET A 161 -1.79 -2.94 -3.41
N CYS A 162 -1.82 -2.19 -4.51
CA CYS A 162 -2.13 -0.77 -4.53
C CYS A 162 -3.56 -0.49 -4.03
N SER A 163 -4.55 -1.25 -4.50
CA SER A 163 -5.94 -1.13 -4.06
C SER A 163 -6.11 -1.42 -2.57
N MET A 164 -5.38 -2.39 -2.02
CA MET A 164 -5.39 -2.67 -0.57
C MET A 164 -4.82 -1.50 0.22
N LEU A 165 -3.71 -0.92 -0.23
CA LEU A 165 -3.09 0.23 0.43
C LEU A 165 -4.01 1.46 0.43
N VAL A 166 -4.74 1.70 -0.66
CA VAL A 166 -5.72 2.80 -0.76
C VAL A 166 -6.91 2.55 0.16
N SER A 167 -7.52 1.36 0.07
CA SER A 167 -8.74 1.06 0.84
C SER A 167 -8.53 1.00 2.36
N ARG A 168 -7.37 0.47 2.80
CA ARG A 168 -7.05 0.26 4.23
C ARG A 168 -5.63 0.72 4.53
N PRO A 169 -5.36 2.05 4.53
CA PRO A 169 -4.02 2.56 4.73
C PRO A 169 -3.46 2.18 6.10
N HIS A 170 -4.26 2.27 7.18
CA HIS A 170 -3.77 2.08 8.55
C HIS A 170 -3.85 0.64 9.07
N PHE A 171 -4.22 -0.32 8.23
CA PHE A 171 -4.31 -1.72 8.64
C PHE A 171 -2.92 -2.38 8.74
N ASN A 172 -2.85 -3.53 9.42
CA ASN A 172 -1.62 -4.31 9.55
C ASN A 172 -0.94 -4.55 8.19
N TYR A 173 0.38 -4.56 8.16
CA TYR A 173 1.23 -4.73 6.96
C TYR A 173 1.16 -3.63 5.90
N ALA A 174 0.46 -2.50 6.11
CA ALA A 174 0.45 -1.40 5.15
C ALA A 174 1.85 -0.86 4.82
N THR A 175 2.73 -0.77 5.82
CA THR A 175 4.14 -0.38 5.63
C THR A 175 4.91 -1.39 4.77
N ASN A 176 4.64 -2.70 4.94
CA ASN A 176 5.22 -3.76 4.11
C ASN A 176 4.72 -3.67 2.67
N ILE A 177 3.43 -3.39 2.47
CA ILE A 177 2.85 -3.17 1.14
C ILE A 177 3.54 -1.99 0.47
N ALA A 178 3.67 -0.85 1.17
CA ALA A 178 4.40 0.31 0.67
C ALA A 178 5.87 -0.01 0.31
N GLN A 179 6.57 -0.77 1.15
CA GLN A 179 7.95 -1.22 0.88
C GLN A 179 8.06 -2.07 -0.38
N SER A 180 7.06 -2.90 -0.66
CA SER A 180 7.03 -3.75 -1.85
C SER A 180 6.64 -2.96 -3.11
N VAL A 181 5.67 -2.03 -2.98
CA VAL A 181 5.08 -1.26 -4.08
C VAL A 181 5.98 -0.10 -4.57
N VAL A 182 6.58 0.69 -3.68
CA VAL A 182 7.38 1.88 -4.05
C VAL A 182 8.54 1.57 -5.01
N PRO A 183 9.29 0.45 -4.90
CA PRO A 183 10.32 0.06 -5.86
C PRO A 183 9.86 -0.05 -7.33
N PHE A 184 8.57 -0.24 -7.59
CA PHE A 184 8.02 -0.33 -8.95
C PHE A 184 7.95 1.02 -9.67
N LEU A 185 8.04 2.15 -8.95
CA LEU A 185 8.19 3.48 -9.56
C LEU A 185 9.47 3.59 -10.44
N ALA A 186 10.48 2.76 -10.15
CA ALA A 186 11.71 2.65 -10.94
C ALA A 186 11.69 1.50 -11.96
N CYS A 187 10.53 0.88 -12.23
CA CYS A 187 10.40 -0.17 -13.23
C CYS A 187 10.49 0.42 -14.66
N ARG A 188 10.91 -0.41 -15.62
CA ARG A 188 10.94 -0.05 -17.06
C ARG A 188 9.55 -0.02 -17.69
N ASP A 189 8.64 -0.85 -17.22
CA ASP A 189 7.25 -0.88 -17.72
C ASP A 189 6.49 0.36 -17.24
N GLN A 190 5.89 1.08 -18.19
CA GLN A 190 5.09 2.27 -17.92
C GLN A 190 3.81 1.93 -17.15
N ARG A 191 3.14 0.83 -17.49
CA ARG A 191 1.88 0.44 -16.83
C ARG A 191 2.06 0.22 -15.34
N ALA A 192 3.17 -0.41 -14.96
CA ALA A 192 3.51 -0.63 -13.55
C ALA A 192 3.79 0.68 -12.82
N ARG A 193 4.46 1.65 -13.46
CA ARG A 193 4.70 2.97 -12.87
C ARG A 193 3.39 3.73 -12.66
N ASP A 194 2.53 3.77 -13.67
CA ASP A 194 1.29 4.53 -13.64
C ASP A 194 0.35 4.03 -12.52
N ILE A 195 0.21 2.70 -12.36
CA ILE A 195 -0.59 2.09 -11.28
C ILE A 195 -0.09 2.54 -9.91
N VAL A 196 1.23 2.57 -9.70
CA VAL A 196 1.80 2.95 -8.40
C VAL A 196 1.73 4.45 -8.18
N THR A 197 1.98 5.27 -9.20
CA THR A 197 1.85 6.72 -9.12
C THR A 197 0.41 7.11 -8.78
N GLU A 198 -0.59 6.53 -9.44
CA GLU A 198 -2.02 6.76 -9.15
C GLU A 198 -2.37 6.34 -7.72
N SER A 199 -1.92 5.17 -7.28
CA SER A 199 -2.16 4.68 -5.92
C SER A 199 -1.53 5.57 -4.85
N CYS A 200 -0.27 5.98 -5.04
CA CYS A 200 0.39 6.91 -4.12
C CYS A 200 -0.36 8.25 -4.07
N THR A 201 -0.83 8.76 -5.21
CA THR A 201 -1.63 10.00 -5.27
C THR A 201 -2.94 9.87 -4.50
N GLN A 202 -3.66 8.76 -4.62
CA GLN A 202 -4.90 8.49 -3.86
C GLN A 202 -4.61 8.41 -2.36
N VAL A 203 -3.59 7.65 -1.96
CA VAL A 203 -3.18 7.54 -0.54
C VAL A 203 -2.83 8.92 0.03
N PHE A 204 -2.07 9.74 -0.69
CA PHE A 204 -1.73 11.10 -0.25
C PHE A 204 -2.94 12.04 -0.16
N ALA A 205 -4.02 11.76 -0.89
CA ALA A 205 -5.22 12.57 -0.86
C ALA A 205 -6.16 12.20 0.30
N GLU A 206 -6.17 10.93 0.71
CA GLU A 206 -7.06 10.33 1.71
C GLU A 206 -6.43 10.19 3.11
N ASP A 207 -5.09 10.11 3.21
CA ASP A 207 -4.37 9.93 4.47
C ASP A 207 -4.42 11.20 5.33
N ASN A 208 -5.35 11.21 6.29
CA ASN A 208 -5.52 12.30 7.24
C ASN A 208 -4.47 12.30 8.37
N LYS A 209 -3.90 11.13 8.70
CA LYS A 209 -2.92 11.01 9.80
C LYS A 209 -1.55 11.44 9.31
N GLY A 210 -1.11 10.89 8.18
CA GLY A 210 0.19 11.16 7.56
C GLY A 210 1.25 10.08 7.80
N ASP A 211 0.96 9.05 8.59
CA ASP A 211 1.91 7.98 8.96
C ASP A 211 2.42 7.21 7.73
N ILE A 212 1.50 6.87 6.83
CA ILE A 212 1.79 6.06 5.65
C ILE A 212 2.35 6.94 4.56
N THR A 213 1.82 8.15 4.42
CA THR A 213 2.39 9.20 3.56
C THR A 213 3.87 9.40 3.88
N LEU A 214 4.22 9.59 5.15
CA LEU A 214 5.61 9.72 5.61
C LEU A 214 6.44 8.48 5.28
N THR A 215 5.88 7.29 5.50
CA THR A 215 6.57 6.03 5.17
C THR A 215 6.86 5.91 3.67
N ILE A 216 5.88 6.19 2.81
CA ILE A 216 6.03 6.16 1.34
C ILE A 216 7.07 7.19 0.89
N VAL A 217 6.99 8.44 1.38
CA VAL A 217 7.94 9.50 1.03
C VAL A 217 9.38 9.14 1.46
N ARG A 218 9.56 8.54 2.64
CA ARG A 218 10.86 8.02 3.08
C ARG A 218 11.38 6.91 2.17
N LEU A 219 10.50 6.02 1.69
CA LEU A 219 10.88 4.97 0.74
C LEU A 219 11.25 5.54 -0.63
N ILE A 220 10.53 6.56 -1.12
CA ILE A 220 10.90 7.29 -2.35
C ILE A 220 12.28 7.95 -2.17
N ASN A 221 12.56 8.56 -1.02
CA ASN A 221 13.88 9.11 -0.72
C ASN A 221 14.99 8.04 -0.84
N GLN A 222 14.76 6.83 -0.30
CA GLN A 222 15.70 5.71 -0.45
C GLN A 222 15.82 5.23 -1.91
N LEU A 223 14.72 5.23 -2.67
CA LEU A 223 14.71 4.89 -4.09
C LEU A 223 15.59 5.85 -4.89
N VAL A 224 15.43 7.16 -4.66
CA VAL A 224 16.21 8.22 -5.30
C VAL A 224 17.69 8.08 -4.95
N LYS A 225 18.04 7.77 -3.68
CA LYS A 225 19.44 7.48 -3.29
C LYS A 225 20.05 6.33 -4.09
N ARG A 226 19.29 5.25 -4.33
CA ARG A 226 19.78 4.02 -4.97
C ARG A 226 19.83 4.11 -6.50
N ARG A 227 18.87 4.81 -7.12
CA ARG A 227 18.72 4.85 -8.59
C ARG A 227 19.27 6.13 -9.21
N GLY A 228 19.27 7.25 -8.48
CA GLY A 228 19.75 8.55 -8.96
C GLY A 228 19.10 8.95 -10.28
N GLU A 229 19.94 9.24 -11.27
CA GLU A 229 19.60 9.75 -12.61
C GLU A 229 18.78 8.78 -13.48
N ARG A 230 18.74 7.48 -13.14
CA ARG A 230 18.02 6.46 -13.91
C ARG A 230 16.53 6.38 -13.57
N LEU A 231 16.05 7.23 -12.65
CA LEU A 231 14.64 7.29 -12.29
C LEU A 231 13.84 7.97 -13.42
N HIS A 232 12.60 7.54 -13.64
CA HIS A 232 11.70 8.20 -14.58
C HIS A 232 11.02 9.41 -13.89
N PRO A 233 10.82 10.55 -14.57
CA PRO A 233 10.16 11.72 -13.99
C PRO A 233 8.79 11.42 -13.36
N SER A 234 8.02 10.50 -13.95
CA SER A 234 6.70 10.08 -13.43
C SER A 234 6.71 9.51 -12.01
N ALA A 235 7.87 9.10 -11.50
CA ALA A 235 8.00 8.67 -10.11
C ALA A 235 7.88 9.83 -9.12
N LEU A 236 8.19 11.05 -9.55
CA LEU A 236 8.13 12.27 -8.74
C LEU A 236 6.77 12.97 -8.85
N ASP A 237 5.99 12.67 -9.89
CA ASP A 237 4.65 13.24 -10.08
C ASP A 237 3.72 12.96 -8.90
N CYS A 238 3.85 11.80 -8.24
CA CYS A 238 3.08 11.49 -7.04
C CYS A 238 3.37 12.46 -5.88
N LEU A 239 4.60 12.99 -5.77
CA LEU A 239 4.94 13.94 -4.70
C LEU A 239 4.25 15.29 -4.90
N LEU A 240 3.89 15.65 -6.13
CA LEU A 240 3.18 16.89 -6.42
C LEU A 240 1.77 16.87 -5.83
N THR A 241 1.14 15.72 -5.60
CA THR A 241 -0.23 15.66 -5.08
C THR A 241 -0.34 15.81 -3.57
N LEU A 242 0.79 15.91 -2.87
CA LEU A 242 0.81 16.16 -1.43
C LEU A 242 0.12 17.50 -1.11
N LYS A 243 -0.93 17.45 -0.29
CA LYS A 243 -1.67 18.63 0.19
C LYS A 243 -0.92 19.27 1.35
N ILE A 244 0.22 19.89 1.07
CA ILE A 244 0.97 20.66 2.06
C ILE A 244 0.34 22.07 2.12
N ARG A 245 -0.84 22.17 2.73
CA ARG A 245 -1.41 23.48 3.13
C ARG A 245 -0.91 23.77 4.54
N ASP A 246 -0.16 24.86 4.64
CA ASP A 246 0.16 25.57 5.89
C ASP A 246 0.83 24.72 6.97
N VAL A 247 1.96 24.10 6.64
CA VAL A 247 2.96 23.82 7.68
C VAL A 247 3.84 25.05 7.80
N ASP A 248 3.52 25.93 8.74
CA ASP A 248 4.54 26.81 9.29
C ASP A 248 5.59 25.92 9.97
N MET A 249 6.70 25.68 9.27
CA MET A 249 7.86 25.00 9.81
C MET A 249 8.46 25.76 11.00
N ASP A 250 8.04 27.01 11.21
CA ASP A 250 8.45 27.90 12.30
C ASP A 250 7.58 27.77 13.55
N ALA A 251 6.43 27.08 13.50
CA ALA A 251 5.56 26.89 14.67
C ALA A 251 6.10 25.84 15.67
N GLU A 252 7.21 25.16 15.35
CA GLU A 252 7.81 24.12 16.19
C GLU A 252 8.53 24.72 17.43
N THR A 253 8.86 26.01 17.39
CA THR A 253 9.42 26.77 18.53
C THR A 253 8.32 27.22 19.51
N ASP A 254 7.12 27.52 19.03
CA ASP A 254 6.01 28.06 19.84
C ASP A 254 5.23 27.00 20.64
N ILE A 255 5.20 25.75 20.16
CA ILE A 255 4.50 24.64 20.84
C ILE A 255 5.20 24.24 22.16
N LYS A 256 6.51 24.52 22.31
CA LYS A 256 7.24 24.30 23.57
C LYS A 256 6.89 25.32 24.65
N HIS A 257 6.49 26.54 24.28
CA HIS A 257 6.11 27.57 25.25
C HIS A 257 4.66 27.44 25.71
N LYS A 258 3.76 26.89 24.89
CA LYS A 258 2.33 26.75 25.23
C LYS A 258 2.02 25.54 26.12
N LYS A 259 2.82 24.46 26.04
CA LYS A 259 2.67 23.27 26.92
C LYS A 259 2.96 23.52 28.40
N ARG A 260 3.61 24.64 28.76
CA ARG A 260 3.82 25.04 30.16
C ARG A 260 2.66 25.86 30.76
N GLN A 261 1.73 26.36 29.95
CA GLN A 261 0.57 27.13 30.45
C GLN A 261 -0.68 26.27 30.66
N ASP A 262 -0.86 25.18 29.90
CA ASP A 262 -2.07 24.35 29.97
C ASP A 262 -2.08 23.34 31.14
N GLU A 263 -0.97 23.16 31.87
CA GLU A 263 -0.94 22.36 33.11
C GLU A 263 -1.54 23.09 34.34
N LYS A 264 -1.90 24.37 34.22
CA LYS A 264 -2.38 25.19 35.35
C LYS A 264 -3.90 25.34 35.47
N HIS A 265 -4.71 24.84 34.52
CA HIS A 265 -6.16 25.12 34.51
C HIS A 265 -7.08 23.94 34.86
N LYS A 266 -6.56 22.86 35.48
CA LYS A 266 -7.36 21.69 35.84
C LYS A 266 -7.65 21.61 37.34
N LYS A 267 -8.49 22.50 37.89
CA LYS A 267 -9.12 22.32 39.21
C LYS A 267 -10.53 22.91 39.30
N ARG A 268 -11.41 22.15 39.97
CA ARG A 268 -12.81 22.38 40.42
C ARG A 268 -13.89 21.95 39.39
N ILE A 269 -14.95 21.18 39.70
CA ILE A 269 -15.82 21.03 40.90
C ILE A 269 -16.36 19.57 40.99
N VAL A 270 -16.14 18.82 42.09
CA VAL A 270 -17.00 18.44 43.25
C VAL A 270 -18.32 17.66 42.99
N ASN A 271 -18.38 16.50 43.68
CA ASN A 271 -19.46 15.68 44.27
C ASN A 271 -20.92 15.73 43.77
N LEU A 272 -21.46 14.52 43.51
CA LEU A 272 -22.71 13.97 44.09
C LEU A 272 -23.01 12.56 43.49
N SER A 273 -23.65 11.68 44.28
CA SER A 273 -24.31 10.41 43.88
C SER A 273 -25.82 10.71 43.68
N LYS A 274 -26.68 9.97 42.97
CA LYS A 274 -26.89 8.51 42.86
C LYS A 274 -27.52 8.14 41.49
N LYS A 275 -27.28 7.00 40.84
CA LYS A 275 -26.04 6.25 40.62
C LYS A 275 -26.01 5.65 39.19
N GLU A 276 -26.93 6.06 38.29
CA GLU A 276 -27.09 5.50 36.94
C GLU A 276 -27.23 6.57 35.83
N LYS A 277 -28.06 7.62 36.01
CA LYS A 277 -28.08 8.78 35.08
C LYS A 277 -26.77 9.58 35.06
N LYS A 278 -25.99 9.53 36.14
CA LYS A 278 -24.66 10.16 36.23
C LYS A 278 -23.56 9.38 35.50
N ARG A 279 -23.69 8.07 35.32
CA ARG A 279 -22.70 7.28 34.57
C ARG A 279 -22.81 7.56 33.08
N ALA A 280 -24.01 7.65 32.51
CA ALA A 280 -24.18 8.01 31.10
C ALA A 280 -23.73 9.45 30.80
N LYS A 281 -24.01 10.42 31.68
CA LYS A 281 -23.54 11.82 31.51
C LYS A 281 -22.03 11.96 31.71
N LYS A 282 -21.45 11.30 32.72
CA LYS A 282 -19.99 11.27 32.91
C LYS A 282 -19.28 10.47 31.84
N LEU A 283 -19.88 9.39 31.33
CA LEU A 283 -19.33 8.65 30.20
C LEU A 283 -19.36 9.53 28.96
N LYS A 284 -20.45 10.25 28.68
CA LYS A 284 -20.50 11.24 27.59
C LYS A 284 -19.55 12.42 27.77
N GLU A 285 -19.34 12.88 28.99
CA GLU A 285 -18.41 13.99 29.29
C GLU A 285 -16.95 13.53 29.19
N VAL A 286 -16.63 12.33 29.71
CA VAL A 286 -15.32 11.70 29.54
C VAL A 286 -15.09 11.29 28.08
N GLU A 287 -16.11 10.85 27.36
CA GLU A 287 -16.05 10.52 25.93
C GLU A 287 -15.86 11.79 25.11
N ARG A 288 -16.50 12.91 25.48
CA ARG A 288 -16.25 14.23 24.89
C ARG A 288 -14.83 14.72 25.20
N GLU A 289 -14.38 14.64 26.44
CA GLU A 289 -13.00 15.00 26.83
C GLU A 289 -11.97 14.08 26.16
N LEU A 290 -12.28 12.79 25.97
CA LEU A 290 -11.46 11.85 25.21
C LEU A 290 -11.46 12.20 23.73
N MET A 291 -12.59 12.58 23.13
CA MET A 291 -12.65 13.04 21.75
C MET A 291 -11.88 14.34 21.56
N GLU A 292 -12.00 15.29 22.48
CA GLU A 292 -11.27 16.57 22.44
C GLU A 292 -9.75 16.36 22.61
N THR A 293 -9.33 15.54 23.58
CA THR A 293 -7.91 15.23 23.77
C THR A 293 -7.34 14.40 22.61
N GLN A 294 -8.07 13.40 22.10
CA GLN A 294 -7.67 12.65 20.91
C GLN A 294 -7.59 13.52 19.67
N ALA A 295 -8.53 14.45 19.48
CA ALA A 295 -8.51 15.39 18.36
C ALA A 295 -7.27 16.30 18.44
N GLN A 296 -6.99 16.88 19.61
CA GLN A 296 -5.85 17.76 19.80
C GLN A 296 -4.51 17.03 19.66
N GLU A 297 -4.38 15.83 20.22
CA GLU A 297 -3.20 14.98 20.04
C GLU A 297 -3.02 14.55 18.57
N SER A 298 -4.12 14.22 17.89
CA SER A 298 -4.11 13.85 16.46
C SER A 298 -3.66 15.01 15.59
N GLU A 299 -4.07 16.25 15.88
CA GLU A 299 -3.63 17.42 15.11
C GLU A 299 -2.14 17.72 15.32
N ALA A 300 -1.65 17.66 16.56
CA ALA A 300 -0.24 17.88 16.84
C ALA A 300 0.65 16.78 16.21
N ALA A 301 0.22 15.53 16.29
CA ALA A 301 0.90 14.40 15.64
C ALA A 301 0.91 14.56 14.12
N ARG A 302 -0.24 14.92 13.52
CA ARG A 302 -0.36 15.19 12.09
C ARG A 302 0.56 16.32 11.64
N ARG A 303 0.61 17.44 12.36
CA ARG A 303 1.51 18.56 12.04
C ARG A 303 2.95 18.11 12.04
N LYS A 304 3.38 17.39 13.09
CA LYS A 304 4.75 16.84 13.17
C LYS A 304 5.06 15.91 11.98
N GLN A 305 4.13 15.03 11.62
CA GLN A 305 4.30 14.12 10.49
C GLN A 305 4.41 14.89 9.17
N LEU A 306 3.58 15.92 8.98
CA LEU A 306 3.61 16.75 7.78
C LEU A 306 4.90 17.56 7.69
N THR A 307 5.41 18.12 8.79
CA THR A 307 6.74 18.75 8.88
C THR A 307 7.84 17.79 8.43
N GLU A 308 7.81 16.54 8.90
CA GLU A 308 8.79 15.53 8.50
C GLU A 308 8.64 15.10 7.02
N VAL A 309 7.40 15.02 6.51
CA VAL A 309 7.11 14.78 5.09
C VAL A 309 7.73 15.89 4.25
N THR A 310 7.40 17.15 4.56
CA THR A 310 7.91 18.35 3.88
C THR A 310 9.43 18.37 3.86
N ARG A 311 10.07 18.15 5.01
CA ARG A 311 11.53 18.06 5.11
C ARG A 311 12.12 16.97 4.22
N THR A 312 11.48 15.80 4.18
CA THR A 312 11.93 14.67 3.36
C THR A 312 11.74 14.93 1.86
N VAL A 313 10.64 15.59 1.46
CA VAL A 313 10.36 15.99 0.08
C VAL A 313 11.39 17.01 -0.41
N PHE A 314 11.68 18.05 0.37
CA PHE A 314 12.75 18.99 0.03
C PHE A 314 14.11 18.31 -0.06
N HIS A 315 14.41 17.39 0.86
CA HIS A 315 15.64 16.58 0.80
C HIS A 315 15.75 15.78 -0.50
N ILE A 316 14.63 15.25 -1.02
CA ILE A 316 14.60 14.55 -2.31
C ILE A 316 14.92 15.52 -3.45
N TYR A 317 14.24 16.67 -3.53
CA TYR A 317 14.45 17.65 -4.60
C TYR A 317 15.86 18.24 -4.58
N PHE A 318 16.36 18.66 -3.42
CA PHE A 318 17.73 19.16 -3.29
C PHE A 318 18.77 18.12 -3.68
N ARG A 319 18.56 16.83 -3.36
CA ARG A 319 19.45 15.78 -3.84
C ARG A 319 19.42 15.70 -5.36
N LEU A 320 18.25 15.70 -5.98
CA LEU A 320 18.12 15.60 -7.44
C LEU A 320 18.81 16.78 -8.14
N LEU A 321 18.65 18.00 -7.62
CA LEU A 321 19.34 19.19 -8.13
C LEU A 321 20.87 19.05 -8.08
N LYS A 322 21.42 18.51 -6.98
CA LYS A 322 22.87 18.33 -6.82
C LYS A 322 23.44 17.16 -7.63
N THR A 323 22.67 16.09 -7.80
CA THR A 323 23.17 14.82 -8.34
C THR A 323 22.94 14.68 -9.84
N ALA A 324 21.93 15.35 -10.42
CA ALA A 324 21.44 15.07 -11.77
C ALA A 324 21.09 16.33 -12.58
N PRO A 325 22.00 17.32 -12.71
CA PRO A 325 21.70 18.63 -13.29
C PRO A 325 21.32 18.61 -14.78
N GLY A 326 21.68 17.57 -15.54
CA GLY A 326 21.33 17.45 -16.98
C GLY A 326 20.24 16.43 -17.29
N SER A 327 19.53 15.93 -16.28
CA SER A 327 18.54 14.86 -16.45
C SER A 327 17.12 15.41 -16.56
N LYS A 328 16.22 14.66 -17.22
CA LYS A 328 14.78 14.96 -17.27
C LYS A 328 14.11 15.06 -15.88
N LEU A 329 14.81 14.66 -14.82
CA LEU A 329 14.38 14.78 -13.43
C LEU A 329 14.55 16.20 -12.88
N LEU A 330 15.39 17.04 -13.49
CA LEU A 330 15.60 18.42 -13.09
C LEU A 330 14.28 19.21 -13.20
N ALA A 331 13.63 19.17 -14.36
CA ALA A 331 12.35 19.84 -14.58
C ALA A 331 11.27 19.38 -13.57
N ALA A 332 11.21 18.08 -13.28
CA ALA A 332 10.28 17.54 -12.29
C ALA A 332 10.59 18.03 -10.86
N ALA A 333 11.87 18.13 -10.49
CA ALA A 333 12.29 18.64 -9.20
C ALA A 333 12.02 20.15 -9.04
N LEU A 334 12.29 20.94 -10.08
CA LEU A 334 11.99 22.38 -10.09
C LEU A 334 10.49 22.67 -10.01
N ASN A 335 9.67 21.90 -10.75
CA ASN A 335 8.21 22.01 -10.65
C ASN A 335 7.71 21.68 -9.24
N GLY A 336 8.27 20.63 -8.62
CA GLY A 336 7.97 20.30 -7.23
C GLY A 336 8.37 21.37 -6.23
N LEU A 337 9.54 21.97 -6.40
CA LEU A 337 9.99 23.09 -5.58
C LEU A 337 9.07 24.30 -5.75
N ALA A 338 8.75 24.69 -6.99
CA ALA A 338 7.84 25.78 -7.31
C ALA A 338 6.50 25.63 -6.58
N LYS A 339 5.92 24.42 -6.60
CA LYS A 339 4.65 24.09 -5.94
C LYS A 339 4.68 24.22 -4.42
N PHE A 340 5.83 23.96 -3.79
CA PHE A 340 5.96 23.95 -2.32
C PHE A 340 6.77 25.14 -1.78
N THR A 341 7.05 26.15 -2.60
CA THR A 341 7.85 27.33 -2.22
C THR A 341 7.33 28.07 -0.98
N HIS A 342 6.01 28.08 -0.77
CA HIS A 342 5.36 28.73 0.37
C HIS A 342 5.63 28.06 1.72
N VAL A 343 6.13 26.82 1.72
CA VAL A 343 6.39 26.03 2.94
C VAL A 343 7.89 25.93 3.26
N ILE A 344 8.74 26.55 2.44
CA ILE A 344 10.20 26.49 2.60
C ILE A 344 10.59 27.35 3.81
N ASN A 345 11.22 26.74 4.82
CA ASN A 345 11.84 27.49 5.92
C ASN A 345 12.95 28.41 5.38
N LEU A 346 13.06 29.62 5.91
CA LEU A 346 14.04 30.64 5.55
C LEU A 346 15.50 30.11 5.50
N GLU A 347 15.84 29.13 6.33
CA GLU A 347 17.16 28.50 6.35
C GLU A 347 17.46 27.69 5.07
N TYR A 348 16.45 27.13 4.41
CA TYR A 348 16.62 26.36 3.16
C TYR A 348 16.65 27.26 1.92
N TYR A 349 16.23 28.52 2.03
CA TYR A 349 16.21 29.45 0.90
C TYR A 349 17.62 29.85 0.45
N SER A 350 18.55 30.08 1.38
CA SER A 350 19.94 30.44 1.05
C SER A 350 20.64 29.31 0.28
N ASP A 351 20.48 28.08 0.73
CA ASP A 351 21.00 26.87 0.07
C ASP A 351 20.36 26.66 -1.30
N LEU A 352 19.04 26.85 -1.42
CA LEU A 352 18.31 26.73 -2.68
C LEU A 352 18.83 27.74 -3.71
N VAL A 353 18.93 29.02 -3.33
CA VAL A 353 19.42 30.08 -4.22
C VAL A 353 20.88 29.82 -4.63
N GLY A 354 21.71 29.31 -3.71
CA GLY A 354 23.07 28.89 -4.03
C GLY A 354 23.13 27.78 -5.08
N ILE A 355 22.30 26.74 -4.94
CA ILE A 355 22.22 25.63 -5.90
C ILE A 355 21.69 26.12 -7.26
N LEU A 356 20.65 26.95 -7.27
CA LEU A 356 20.08 27.51 -8.51
C LEU A 356 21.09 28.37 -9.25
N ARG A 357 21.87 29.20 -8.54
CA ARG A 357 22.94 30.01 -9.16
C ARG A 357 24.01 29.11 -9.80
N GLN A 358 24.39 28.02 -9.13
CA GLN A 358 25.33 27.05 -9.70
C GLN A 358 24.76 26.34 -10.94
N LEU A 359 23.47 26.01 -10.96
CA LEU A 359 22.79 25.39 -12.09
C LEU A 359 22.64 26.33 -13.29
N LEU A 360 22.41 27.63 -13.07
CA LEU A 360 22.33 28.62 -14.15
C LEU A 360 23.69 28.78 -14.86
N VAL A 361 24.78 28.74 -14.09
CA VAL A 361 26.16 28.82 -14.59
C VAL A 361 26.61 27.52 -15.28
N SER A 362 26.03 26.36 -14.95
CA SER A 362 26.43 25.10 -15.56
C SER A 362 25.95 24.97 -17.01
N GLU A 363 26.80 24.45 -17.89
CA GLU A 363 26.47 24.20 -19.31
C GLU A 363 25.64 22.93 -19.54
N SER A 364 25.47 22.11 -18.50
CA SER A 364 24.79 20.80 -18.57
C SER A 364 23.27 20.87 -18.46
N VAL A 365 22.71 22.04 -18.15
CA VAL A 365 21.26 22.28 -18.02
C VAL A 365 20.69 22.72 -19.36
N GLY A 366 19.60 22.09 -19.81
CA GLY A 366 18.96 22.44 -21.08
C GLY A 366 18.37 23.84 -21.07
N ALA A 367 18.33 24.52 -22.23
CA ALA A 367 17.85 25.90 -22.34
C ALA A 367 16.42 26.11 -21.79
N ARG A 368 15.56 25.09 -21.87
CA ARG A 368 14.19 25.12 -21.33
C ARG A 368 14.13 25.02 -19.79
N GLU A 369 15.17 24.48 -19.17
CA GLU A 369 15.26 24.33 -17.71
C GLU A 369 15.96 25.54 -17.06
N LYS A 370 16.65 26.36 -17.86
CA LYS A 370 17.24 27.65 -17.45
C LYS A 370 16.24 28.81 -17.48
N LEU A 371 15.22 28.71 -18.33
CA LEU A 371 14.06 29.61 -18.41
C LEU A 371 13.07 29.28 -17.29
#